data_AF-J2P9L8-F1
#
_entry.id   AF-J2P9L8-F1
#
_cell.length_a   1.000
_cell.length_b   1.000
_cell.length_c   1.000
_cell.angle_alpha   90.00
_cell.angle_beta   90.00
_cell.angle_gamma   90.00
#
_symmetry.space_group_name_H-M   'P 1'
#
loop_
_entity.id
_entity.type
_entity.pdbx_description
1 polymer ?
#
loop_
_entity_poly.entity_id
_entity_poly.type
_entity_poly.pdbx_seq_one_letter_code
_entity_poly.pdbx_strand_id
1 'polypeptide(L)'
;AATAPANADVFRDQANKVGARSCANLYEALGQGLTRGAAYSVKTEADKTAPDAHIVQGVLGMTYDLPDLKGSAGGVVLAAPGEGGCEGYLVRVAPFQKPCAEVVGLLPAGSTAGQALSGVWRYQLAGTQGQALMIPSGSTCVVVTLSGMTQRR
;
A
#
# COMPACT_ATOMS: atom_id res chain seq x y z
N ALA A 1 -15.28 -13.47 -15.96
CA ALA A 1 -14.65 -12.47 -15.07
C ALA A 1 -15.20 -12.70 -13.67
N ALA A 2 -14.36 -13.13 -12.72
CA ALA A 2 -14.78 -13.17 -11.33
C ALA A 2 -14.71 -11.74 -10.81
N THR A 3 -15.87 -11.17 -10.47
CA THR A 3 -15.97 -9.91 -9.74
C THR A 3 -15.18 -10.06 -8.45
N ALA A 4 -14.08 -9.30 -8.31
CA ALA A 4 -13.40 -9.18 -7.02
C ALA A 4 -14.47 -8.80 -5.98
N PRO A 5 -14.51 -9.44 -4.80
CA PRO A 5 -15.52 -9.10 -3.81
C PRO A 5 -15.41 -7.61 -3.52
N ALA A 6 -16.49 -6.87 -3.79
CA ALA A 6 -16.70 -5.54 -3.27
C ALA A 6 -16.95 -5.68 -1.76
N ASN A 7 -15.93 -6.10 -1.02
CA ASN A 7 -15.93 -5.96 0.42
C ASN A 7 -15.56 -4.52 0.72
N ALA A 8 -16.55 -3.63 0.55
CA ALA A 8 -16.56 -2.40 1.31
C ALA A 8 -16.31 -2.80 2.78
N ASP A 9 -15.38 -2.12 3.44
CA ASP A 9 -15.16 -2.24 4.87
C ASP A 9 -14.31 -3.42 5.41
N VAL A 10 -13.72 -4.29 4.58
CA VAL A 10 -12.89 -5.42 5.08
C VAL A 10 -11.81 -5.00 6.06
N PHE A 11 -11.08 -3.93 5.76
CA PHE A 11 -10.01 -3.45 6.63
C PHE A 11 -10.55 -2.91 7.95
N ARG A 12 -11.63 -2.12 7.90
CA ARG A 12 -12.28 -1.58 9.10
C ARG A 12 -12.80 -2.70 10.00
N ASP A 13 -13.44 -3.70 9.41
CA ASP A 13 -13.95 -4.87 10.12
C ASP A 13 -12.83 -5.69 10.77
N GLN A 14 -11.72 -5.90 10.06
CA GLN A 14 -10.57 -6.62 10.60
C GLN A 14 -9.89 -5.84 11.74
N ALA A 15 -9.72 -4.53 11.60
CA ALA A 15 -9.20 -3.67 12.66
C ALA A 15 -10.10 -3.72 13.92
N ASN A 16 -11.42 -3.65 13.72
CA ASN A 16 -12.39 -3.77 14.81
C ASN A 16 -12.33 -5.15 15.51
N LYS A 17 -12.13 -6.24 14.75
CA LYS A 17 -12.01 -7.61 15.30
C LYS A 17 -10.78 -7.78 16.18
N VAL A 18 -9.67 -7.10 15.87
CA VAL A 18 -8.45 -7.13 16.70
C VAL A 18 -8.45 -6.04 17.78
N GLY A 19 -9.54 -5.26 17.91
CA GLY A 19 -9.71 -4.25 18.95
C GLY A 19 -9.08 -2.88 18.64
N ALA A 20 -8.57 -2.66 17.44
CA ALA A 20 -7.95 -1.40 17.01
C ALA A 20 -8.97 -0.51 16.27
N ARG A 21 -9.87 0.12 17.03
CA ARG A 21 -11.01 0.90 16.57
C ARG A 21 -10.66 2.36 16.26
N SER A 22 -9.79 2.96 17.06
CA SER A 22 -9.42 4.39 17.05
C SER A 22 -8.95 4.86 15.67
N CYS A 23 -8.21 4.01 14.95
CA CYS A 23 -7.68 4.32 13.61
C CYS A 23 -8.27 3.43 12.51
N ALA A 24 -9.39 2.76 12.75
CA ALA A 24 -9.98 1.81 11.80
C ALA A 24 -10.37 2.46 10.45
N ASN A 25 -10.85 3.71 10.47
CA ASN A 25 -11.20 4.43 9.24
C ASN A 25 -9.97 4.78 8.40
N LEU A 26 -8.88 5.23 9.03
CA LEU A 26 -7.62 5.50 8.34
C LEU A 26 -7.03 4.21 7.78
N TYR A 27 -7.01 3.15 8.59
CA TYR A 27 -6.56 1.82 8.19
C TYR A 27 -7.31 1.31 6.97
N GLU A 28 -8.63 1.54 6.92
CA GLU A 28 -9.44 1.23 5.75
C GLU A 28 -9.08 2.05 4.53
N ALA A 29 -9.00 3.37 4.65
CA ALA A 29 -8.67 4.23 3.51
C ALA A 29 -7.32 3.85 2.88
N LEU A 30 -6.32 3.56 3.72
CA LEU A 30 -5.01 3.06 3.28
C LEU A 30 -5.12 1.68 2.62
N GLY A 31 -5.89 0.76 3.20
CA GLY A 31 -6.13 -0.57 2.64
C GLY A 31 -6.78 -0.53 1.27
N GLN A 32 -7.84 0.25 1.11
CA GLN A 32 -8.51 0.47 -0.18
C GLN A 32 -7.57 1.08 -1.22
N GLY A 33 -6.68 1.99 -0.81
CA GLY A 33 -5.64 2.55 -1.65
C GLY A 33 -4.65 1.47 -2.13
N LEU A 34 -4.19 0.61 -1.22
CA LEU A 34 -3.21 -0.43 -1.50
C LEU A 34 -3.76 -1.51 -2.45
N THR A 35 -5.00 -1.96 -2.25
CA THR A 35 -5.57 -3.11 -2.96
C THR A 35 -6.33 -2.75 -4.23
N ARG A 36 -6.29 -1.49 -4.66
CA ARG A 36 -7.02 -1.04 -5.86
C ARG A 36 -6.61 -1.85 -7.09
N GLY A 37 -7.59 -2.47 -7.74
CA GLY A 37 -7.39 -3.26 -8.96
C GLY A 37 -6.77 -4.65 -8.74
N ALA A 38 -6.64 -5.11 -7.50
CA ALA A 38 -6.14 -6.43 -7.15
C ALA A 38 -7.21 -7.30 -6.48
N ALA A 39 -7.17 -8.60 -6.71
CA ALA A 39 -7.68 -9.57 -5.74
C ALA A 39 -6.69 -9.64 -4.57
N TYR A 40 -7.17 -9.80 -3.34
CA TYR A 40 -6.30 -9.75 -2.17
C TYR A 40 -6.79 -10.61 -1.00
N SER A 41 -5.87 -10.86 -0.08
CA SER A 41 -6.15 -11.38 1.27
C SER A 41 -5.28 -10.64 2.25
N VAL A 42 -5.81 -10.38 3.45
CA VAL A 42 -5.12 -9.61 4.50
C VAL A 42 -5.14 -10.37 5.81
N LYS A 43 -4.01 -10.35 6.50
CA LYS A 43 -3.91 -10.69 7.92
C LYS A 43 -3.73 -9.40 8.71
N THR A 44 -4.67 -9.12 9.61
CA THR A 44 -4.63 -7.94 10.48
C THR A 44 -4.20 -8.33 11.89
N GLU A 45 -3.30 -7.55 12.47
CA GLU A 45 -2.77 -7.73 13.82
C GLU A 45 -2.69 -6.37 14.53
N ALA A 46 -2.79 -6.40 15.86
CA ALA A 46 -2.64 -5.24 16.74
C ALA A 46 -1.99 -5.69 18.05
N ASP A 47 -1.65 -4.73 18.91
CA ASP A 47 -1.17 -5.04 20.26
C ASP A 47 -2.22 -5.85 21.04
N LYS A 48 -1.79 -6.87 21.81
CA LYS A 48 -2.72 -7.78 22.52
C LYS A 48 -3.31 -7.17 23.79
N THR A 49 -2.68 -6.14 24.34
CA THR A 49 -3.02 -5.55 25.64
C THR A 49 -3.69 -4.19 25.51
N ALA A 50 -3.30 -3.42 24.50
CA ALA A 50 -3.82 -2.10 24.21
C ALA A 50 -3.93 -1.88 22.68
N PRO A 51 -4.73 -2.70 21.97
CA PRO A 51 -4.84 -2.63 20.50
C PRO A 51 -5.25 -1.26 19.99
N ASP A 52 -6.04 -0.52 20.78
CA ASP A 52 -6.57 0.79 20.40
C ASP A 52 -5.61 1.97 20.63
N ALA A 53 -4.55 1.74 21.42
CA ALA A 53 -3.54 2.75 21.75
C ALA A 53 -2.28 2.63 20.88
N HIS A 54 -2.20 1.60 20.05
CA HIS A 54 -1.00 1.23 19.29
C HIS A 54 -1.32 0.99 17.81
N ILE A 55 -0.30 0.57 17.09
CA ILE A 55 -0.38 0.30 15.65
C ILE A 55 -1.33 -0.87 15.36
N VAL A 56 -2.17 -0.70 14.34
CA VAL A 56 -2.82 -1.79 13.62
C VAL A 56 -2.06 -2.02 12.31
N GLN A 57 -1.70 -3.28 12.07
CA GLN A 57 -0.96 -3.69 10.89
C GLN A 57 -1.75 -4.69 10.05
N GLY A 58 -1.76 -4.50 8.74
CA GLY A 58 -2.22 -5.47 7.75
C GLY A 58 -1.05 -5.93 6.91
N VAL A 59 -0.88 -7.24 6.76
CA VAL A 59 0.03 -7.84 5.77
C VAL A 59 -0.81 -8.53 4.71
N LEU A 60 -0.52 -8.22 3.44
CA LEU A 60 -1.39 -8.58 2.33
C LEU A 60 -0.65 -9.41 1.28
N GLY A 61 -1.33 -10.44 0.80
CA GLY A 61 -1.08 -11.03 -0.51
C GLY A 61 -2.05 -10.41 -1.53
N MET A 62 -1.54 -10.08 -2.72
CA MET A 62 -2.31 -9.48 -3.81
C MET A 62 -2.04 -10.20 -5.13
N THR A 63 -3.01 -10.14 -6.04
CA THR A 63 -2.87 -10.60 -7.42
C THR A 63 -3.52 -9.61 -8.35
N TYR A 64 -2.76 -9.12 -9.32
CA TYR A 64 -3.24 -8.24 -10.37
C TYR A 64 -3.49 -9.01 -11.66
N ASP A 65 -4.56 -8.61 -12.35
CA ASP A 65 -4.86 -9.05 -13.71
C ASP A 65 -5.23 -7.82 -14.56
N LEU A 66 -4.26 -6.91 -14.70
CA LEU A 66 -4.35 -5.69 -15.50
C LEU A 66 -3.36 -5.77 -16.69
N PRO A 67 -3.60 -5.03 -17.80
CA PRO A 67 -2.72 -5.08 -18.97
C PRO A 67 -1.24 -4.78 -18.66
N ASP A 68 -0.99 -3.78 -17.81
CA ASP A 68 0.37 -3.30 -17.50
C ASP A 68 0.92 -3.82 -16.16
N LEU A 69 0.10 -4.51 -15.37
CA LEU A 69 0.47 -5.08 -14.08
C LEU A 69 -0.26 -6.41 -13.89
N LYS A 70 0.50 -7.50 -13.94
CA LYS A 70 -0.04 -8.86 -13.85
C LYS A 70 0.80 -9.74 -12.94
N GLY A 71 0.11 -10.57 -12.15
CA GLY A 71 0.73 -11.54 -11.25
C GLY A 71 0.70 -11.13 -9.78
N SER A 72 1.50 -11.81 -8.98
CA SER A 72 1.52 -11.68 -7.53
C SER A 72 2.18 -10.38 -7.09
N ALA A 73 1.60 -9.75 -6.08
CA ALA A 73 2.13 -8.59 -5.38
C ALA A 73 1.93 -8.77 -3.87
N GLY A 74 2.60 -7.93 -3.09
CA GLY A 74 2.48 -7.92 -1.64
C GLY A 74 2.34 -6.50 -1.12
N GLY A 75 1.93 -6.36 0.13
CA GLY A 75 1.88 -5.05 0.74
C GLY A 75 1.64 -5.07 2.24
N VAL A 76 1.82 -3.90 2.83
CA VAL A 76 1.61 -3.65 4.25
C VAL A 76 0.78 -2.38 4.40
N VAL A 77 -0.16 -2.39 5.33
CA VAL A 77 -0.91 -1.20 5.76
C VAL A 77 -0.68 -1.03 7.25
N LEU A 78 -0.34 0.19 7.66
CA LEU A 78 -0.09 0.56 9.04
C LEU A 78 -0.93 1.78 9.37
N ALA A 79 -1.59 1.78 10.52
CA ALA A 79 -2.19 2.97 11.09
C ALA A 79 -1.99 2.97 12.61
N ALA A 80 -1.71 4.13 13.20
CA ALA A 80 -1.51 4.28 14.63
C ALA A 80 -2.14 5.59 15.13
N PRO A 81 -2.59 5.64 16.38
CA PRO A 81 -2.94 6.89 17.03
C PRO A 81 -1.73 7.81 17.13
N GLY A 82 -1.94 9.11 16.90
CA GLY A 82 -0.95 10.16 17.06
C GLY A 82 -1.56 11.38 17.76
N GLU A 83 -0.79 12.47 17.85
CA GLU A 83 -1.29 13.71 18.44
C GLU A 83 -2.42 14.30 17.57
N GLY A 84 -3.63 14.39 18.14
CA GLY A 84 -4.79 14.99 17.46
C GLY A 84 -5.44 14.14 16.36
N GLY A 85 -5.10 12.85 16.22
CA GLY A 85 -5.63 12.03 15.13
C GLY A 85 -4.99 10.66 14.99
N CYS A 86 -5.03 10.15 13.77
CA CYS A 86 -4.32 8.95 13.34
C CYS A 86 -3.39 9.28 12.19
N GLU A 87 -2.27 8.56 12.12
CA GLU A 87 -1.37 8.59 10.98
C GLU A 87 -1.06 7.16 10.54
N GLY A 88 -0.67 7.02 9.28
CA GLY A 88 -0.45 5.71 8.73
C GLY A 88 0.16 5.74 7.35
N TYR A 89 0.64 4.58 6.94
CA TYR A 89 1.29 4.37 5.66
C TYR A 89 0.81 3.07 5.05
N LEU A 90 0.80 3.04 3.72
CA LEU A 90 0.77 1.82 2.94
C LEU A 90 2.10 1.63 2.23
N VAL A 91 2.52 0.38 2.13
CA VAL A 91 3.63 -0.07 1.31
C VAL A 91 3.11 -1.11 0.32
N ARG A 92 3.33 -0.89 -0.97
CA ARG A 92 3.03 -1.86 -2.03
C ARG A 92 4.31 -2.35 -2.65
N VAL A 93 4.44 -3.66 -2.81
CA VAL A 93 5.54 -4.29 -3.55
C VAL A 93 4.96 -5.02 -4.75
N ALA A 94 5.26 -4.49 -5.94
CA ALA A 94 4.72 -4.99 -7.21
C ALA A 94 5.87 -5.32 -8.18
N PRO A 95 6.11 -6.61 -8.47
CA PRO A 95 7.01 -7.03 -9.54
C PRO A 95 6.40 -6.75 -10.92
N PHE A 96 7.18 -6.17 -11.82
CA PHE A 96 6.86 -5.94 -13.22
C PHE A 96 7.79 -6.79 -14.08
N GLN A 97 7.23 -7.49 -15.07
CA GLN A 97 7.97 -8.29 -16.04
C GLN A 97 8.62 -7.41 -17.13
N LYS A 98 9.22 -6.29 -16.72
CA LYS A 98 9.85 -5.26 -17.55
C LYS A 98 11.02 -4.63 -16.80
N PRO A 99 12.07 -4.15 -17.49
CA PRO A 99 13.14 -3.37 -16.87
C PRO A 99 12.61 -2.09 -16.22
N CYS A 100 13.24 -1.62 -15.14
CA CYS A 100 12.77 -0.43 -14.43
C CYS A 100 12.68 0.81 -15.33
N ALA A 101 13.58 0.95 -16.33
CA ALA A 101 13.53 2.06 -17.28
C ALA A 101 12.23 2.10 -18.10
N GLU A 102 11.66 0.94 -18.46
CA GLU A 102 10.36 0.88 -19.15
C GLU A 102 9.20 1.16 -18.19
N VAL A 103 9.30 0.68 -16.94
CA VAL A 103 8.23 0.87 -15.94
C VAL A 103 8.05 2.34 -15.55
N VAL A 104 9.09 3.19 -15.71
CA VAL A 104 8.96 4.64 -15.53
C VAL A 104 7.85 5.23 -16.40
N GLY A 105 7.66 4.71 -17.62
CA GLY A 105 6.59 5.16 -18.53
C GLY A 105 5.18 4.80 -18.06
N LEU A 106 5.05 3.92 -17.06
CA LEU A 106 3.78 3.49 -16.46
C LEU A 106 3.43 4.28 -15.21
N LEU A 107 4.32 5.16 -14.74
CA LEU A 107 4.05 6.00 -13.57
C LEU A 107 2.93 7.00 -13.89
N PRO A 108 2.15 7.43 -12.88
CA PRO A 108 1.15 8.48 -13.05
C PRO A 108 1.72 9.72 -13.72
N ALA A 109 0.98 10.30 -14.67
CA ALA A 109 1.40 11.50 -15.37
C ALA A 109 1.74 12.63 -14.38
N GLY A 110 2.89 13.28 -14.58
CA GLY A 110 3.42 14.31 -13.68
C GLY A 110 4.30 13.79 -12.54
N SER A 111 4.56 12.47 -12.47
CA SER A 111 5.54 11.93 -11.54
C SER A 111 6.95 12.42 -11.88
N THR A 112 7.76 12.73 -10.87
CA THR A 112 9.10 13.29 -11.06
C THR A 112 10.18 12.36 -10.52
N ALA A 113 11.29 12.28 -11.24
CA ALA A 113 12.47 11.57 -10.78
C ALA A 113 13.11 12.33 -9.60
N GLY A 114 13.41 11.60 -8.54
CA GLY A 114 14.24 12.07 -7.44
C GLY A 114 15.70 11.64 -7.62
N GLN A 115 16.40 11.44 -6.53
CA GLN A 115 17.78 10.95 -6.51
C GLN A 115 17.83 9.41 -6.47
N ALA A 116 18.92 8.85 -6.97
CA ALA A 116 19.25 7.45 -6.77
C ALA A 116 19.77 7.22 -5.33
N LEU A 117 19.25 6.19 -4.67
CA LEU A 117 19.66 5.74 -3.34
C LEU A 117 20.45 4.43 -3.52
N SER A 118 21.78 4.53 -3.63
CA SER A 118 22.66 3.38 -3.89
C SER A 118 22.24 2.57 -5.13
N GLY A 119 21.88 3.27 -6.21
CA GLY A 119 21.44 2.66 -7.47
C GLY A 119 19.94 2.34 -7.56
N VAL A 120 19.18 2.49 -6.48
CA VAL A 120 17.70 2.40 -6.50
C VAL A 120 17.12 3.78 -6.77
N TRP A 121 16.42 3.95 -7.88
CA TRP A 121 15.81 5.23 -8.21
C TRP A 121 14.53 5.47 -7.41
N ARG A 122 14.44 6.67 -6.81
CA ARG A 122 13.23 7.15 -6.14
C ARG A 122 12.46 8.09 -7.06
N TYR A 123 11.15 7.93 -7.14
CA TYR A 123 10.23 8.82 -7.85
C TYR A 123 9.20 9.39 -6.89
N GLN A 124 8.90 10.67 -7.03
CA GLN A 124 7.73 11.28 -6.42
C GLN A 124 6.54 11.05 -7.35
N LEU A 125 5.52 10.34 -6.86
CA LEU A 125 4.33 10.05 -7.64
C LEU A 125 3.37 11.25 -7.63
N ALA A 126 2.76 11.53 -8.78
CA ALA A 126 1.76 12.59 -8.91
C ALA A 126 0.48 12.27 -8.14
N GLY A 127 -0.37 13.30 -7.94
CA GLY A 127 -1.73 13.13 -7.42
C GLY A 127 -1.78 12.52 -6.01
N THR A 128 -0.87 12.95 -5.13
CA THR A 128 -0.74 12.51 -3.72
C THR A 128 -0.55 10.99 -3.54
N GLN A 129 -0.06 10.29 -4.57
CA GLN A 129 0.15 8.83 -4.52
C GLN A 129 1.43 8.41 -3.79
N GLY A 130 2.16 9.36 -3.20
CA GLY A 130 3.35 9.09 -2.41
C GLY A 130 4.60 8.94 -3.27
N GLN A 131 5.44 7.94 -2.96
CA GLN A 131 6.73 7.74 -3.59
C GLN A 131 6.85 6.32 -4.13
N ALA A 132 7.68 6.13 -5.14
CA ALA A 132 8.07 4.81 -5.64
C ALA A 132 9.58 4.63 -5.60
N LEU A 133 10.03 3.44 -5.19
CA LEU A 133 11.38 2.95 -5.41
C LEU A 133 11.35 1.95 -6.56
N MET A 134 12.25 2.14 -7.52
CA MET A 134 12.42 1.28 -8.68
C MET A 134 13.64 0.39 -8.43
N ILE A 135 13.43 -0.85 -8.02
CA ILE A 135 14.49 -1.79 -7.67
C ILE A 135 14.72 -2.74 -8.85
N PRO A 136 15.87 -2.66 -9.54
CA PRO A 136 16.20 -3.61 -10.60
C PRO A 136 16.33 -5.03 -10.05
N SER A 137 15.74 -6.01 -10.74
CA SER A 137 15.86 -7.43 -10.41
C SER A 137 16.07 -8.22 -11.71
N GLY A 138 17.34 -8.35 -12.13
CA GLY A 138 17.67 -8.89 -13.45
C GLY A 138 17.06 -8.04 -14.58
N SER A 139 16.29 -8.67 -15.47
CA SER A 139 15.53 -8.00 -16.54
C SER A 139 14.16 -7.47 -16.09
N THR A 140 13.82 -7.60 -14.82
CA THR A 140 12.54 -7.20 -14.23
C THR A 140 12.71 -6.03 -13.28
N CYS A 141 11.59 -5.43 -12.85
CA CYS A 141 11.59 -4.33 -11.90
C CYS A 141 10.68 -4.64 -10.73
N VAL A 142 11.15 -4.47 -9.50
CA VAL A 142 10.28 -4.46 -8.33
C VAL A 142 10.01 -3.01 -7.97
N VAL A 143 8.74 -2.60 -8.04
CA VAL A 143 8.29 -1.27 -7.63
C VAL A 143 7.80 -1.33 -6.20
N VAL A 144 8.44 -0.56 -5.32
CA VAL A 144 7.98 -0.37 -3.94
C VAL A 144 7.32 1.00 -3.84
N THR A 145 6.00 1.04 -3.67
CA THR A 145 5.24 2.28 -3.45
C THR A 145 5.08 2.52 -1.95
N LEU A 146 5.34 3.74 -1.48
CA LEU A 146 5.05 4.20 -0.13
C LEU A 146 4.11 5.40 -0.20
N SER A 147 2.97 5.35 0.47
CA SER A 147 2.06 6.50 0.59
C SER A 147 1.58 6.66 2.02
N GLY A 148 1.56 7.90 2.51
CA GLY A 148 1.16 8.24 3.87
C GLY A 148 -0.14 9.04 3.89
N MET A 149 -0.92 8.88 4.96
CA MET A 149 -2.16 9.62 5.18
C MET A 149 -2.28 9.98 6.65
N THR A 150 -2.85 11.16 6.92
CA THR A 150 -3.23 11.60 8.27
C THR A 150 -4.74 11.79 8.32
N GLN A 151 -5.35 11.40 9.44
CA GLN A 151 -6.76 11.61 9.75
C GLN A 151 -6.84 12.42 11.04
N ARG A 152 -7.30 13.66 10.96
CA ARG A 152 -7.53 14.51 12.14
C ARG A 152 -8.88 14.17 12.78
N ARG A 153 -8.98 14.37 14.10
CA ARG A 153 -10.24 14.26 14.85
C ARG A 153 -11.18 15.42 14.54
#